data_AF-A0A0W0VXT3-F1
#
_entry.id   AF-A0A0W0VXT3-F1
#
_cell.length_a   1.000
_cell.length_b   1.000
_cell.length_c   1.000
_cell.angle_alpha   90.00
_cell.angle_beta   90.00
_cell.angle_gamma   90.00
#
_symmetry.space_group_name_H-M   'P 1'
#
loop_
_entity.id
_entity.type
_entity.pdbx_description
1 polymer ?
#
loop_
_entity_poly.entity_id
_entity_poly.type
_entity_poly.pdbx_seq_one_letter_code
_entity_poly.pdbx_strand_id
1 'polypeptide(L)'
;MKISVAQALLILIDYKSKFLAKQLEEKELNLQLIDNLKLQLTTLKKLYLVGAKDDESRVAIVDYLKDPILQEFEISADPEIIDNDSSRRYFETHLAYETLANHLDKLSTEELEKHLQLVKKTAPDYYSDLYDTVLGVQSHSFGDNTEREYGYYLKKLKDNEIFSDFSEESREKLIALVSSAFVAMVIADSNPKLLPLDIYGEGIYLPEERGKKVRNVNKNTPTSALGLLKTTMPIPREDEALMKKTQTFLKPSDQATYNADATWVKDNFSRLVHPFSNSISGTLLCQLRAMLKIKDTASVQGQSIYLSGDKMKTFLTVFISALLFNSGGHSLHEFVSPLELDKVKNAFTAINGFDSFDLEGLFLANNEIAFDEALKKTIEYNNQILKRAAVHGEIKQQKQSFNEQSLRAAISESPFDQDLKSNFLQQVNSNVENAKTCFDLADKLHSLIAVNKARVSGEYFSVYRQGASRHQFLEKNLIEVIRELSHGNLPVAEKLIQSTVDGLGKFKSHSLFGSQIPELAALVSIQMRLRTVIDTDHQMEIGQLSPSQVHTKALE
;
A
#
# COMPACT_ATOMS: atom_id res chain seq x y z
N MET A 1 17.97 -4.18 0.70
CA MET A 1 16.50 -4.03 0.95
C MET A 1 15.99 -2.95 0.02
N LYS A 2 14.87 -3.16 -0.69
CA LYS A 2 14.31 -2.15 -1.60
C LYS A 2 13.48 -1.12 -0.84
N ILE A 3 13.75 0.16 -1.04
CA ILE A 3 13.08 1.29 -0.36
C ILE A 3 12.67 2.37 -1.37
N SER A 4 11.74 3.24 -1.00
CA SER A 4 11.34 4.39 -1.82
C SER A 4 12.37 5.54 -1.74
N VAL A 5 12.27 6.50 -2.66
CA VAL A 5 13.02 7.77 -2.57
C VAL A 5 12.66 8.54 -1.29
N ALA A 6 11.38 8.61 -0.91
CA ALA A 6 10.95 9.32 0.30
C ALA A 6 11.56 8.70 1.57
N GLN A 7 11.59 7.37 1.66
CA GLN A 7 12.20 6.64 2.77
C GLN A 7 13.72 6.89 2.84
N ALA A 8 14.41 6.97 1.70
CA ALA A 8 15.82 7.32 1.64
C ALA A 8 16.10 8.74 2.14
N LEU A 9 15.29 9.73 1.73
CA LEU A 9 15.38 11.10 2.24
C LEU A 9 15.14 11.15 3.76
N LEU A 10 14.18 10.39 4.26
CA LEU A 10 13.89 10.30 5.70
C LEU A 10 15.08 9.73 6.50
N ILE A 11 15.76 8.71 5.97
CA ILE A 11 16.98 8.15 6.58
C ILE A 11 18.09 9.21 6.64
N LEU A 12 18.28 10.00 5.57
CA LEU A 12 19.26 11.08 5.56
C LEU A 12 18.93 12.18 6.57
N ILE A 13 17.65 12.55 6.68
CA ILE A 13 17.17 13.52 7.67
C ILE A 13 17.48 13.02 9.09
N ASP A 14 17.15 11.78 9.41
CA ASP A 14 17.41 11.20 10.73
C ASP A 14 18.93 11.20 11.04
N TYR A 15 19.72 10.70 10.10
CA TYR A 15 21.18 10.64 10.26
C TYR A 15 21.80 12.02 10.47
N LYS A 16 21.48 13.00 9.60
CA LYS A 16 22.04 14.34 9.70
C LYS A 16 21.54 15.08 10.94
N SER A 17 20.31 14.83 11.38
CA SER A 17 19.76 15.40 12.62
C SER A 17 20.53 14.88 13.85
N LYS A 18 20.77 13.57 13.91
CA LYS A 18 21.59 12.95 14.97
C LYS A 18 23.04 13.44 14.94
N PHE A 19 23.61 13.59 13.75
CA PHE A 19 24.97 14.10 13.59
C PHE A 19 25.09 15.56 14.04
N LEU A 20 24.13 16.41 13.66
CA LEU A 20 24.04 17.79 14.13
C LEU A 20 23.92 17.86 15.66
N ALA A 21 23.03 17.06 16.27
CA ALA A 21 22.88 17.01 17.72
C ALA A 21 24.20 16.67 18.42
N LYS A 22 24.93 15.66 17.92
CA LYS A 22 26.25 15.28 18.43
C LYS A 22 27.26 16.43 18.31
N GLN A 23 27.30 17.13 17.17
CA GLN A 23 28.21 18.26 16.97
C GLN A 23 27.92 19.42 17.93
N LEU A 24 26.65 19.64 18.30
CA LEU A 24 26.26 20.68 19.27
C LEU A 24 26.68 20.35 20.72
N GLU A 25 26.96 19.09 21.03
CA GLU A 25 27.43 18.65 22.35
C GLU A 25 28.96 18.70 22.50
N GLU A 26 29.70 18.92 21.40
CA GLU A 26 31.16 18.96 21.41
C GLU A 26 31.70 20.23 22.07
N LYS A 27 32.81 20.10 22.80
CA LYS A 27 33.43 21.23 23.53
C LYS A 27 33.98 22.33 22.62
N GLU A 28 34.41 21.96 21.41
CA GLU A 28 34.89 22.88 20.38
C GLU A 28 33.96 22.80 19.17
N LEU A 29 33.04 23.76 19.06
CA LEU A 29 32.03 23.77 18.01
C LEU A 29 32.63 24.13 16.65
N ASN A 30 32.47 23.23 15.67
CA ASN A 30 32.72 23.56 14.27
C ASN A 30 31.50 24.28 13.66
N LEU A 31 31.46 25.61 13.83
CA LEU A 31 30.32 26.43 13.39
C LEU A 31 30.02 26.30 11.88
N GLN A 32 31.05 26.22 11.04
CA GLN A 32 30.87 26.07 9.58
C GLN A 32 30.19 24.74 9.23
N LEU A 33 30.58 23.66 9.90
CA LEU A 33 29.95 22.35 9.70
C LEU A 33 28.50 22.36 10.20
N ILE A 34 28.24 22.97 11.36
CA ILE A 34 26.89 23.12 11.93
C ILE A 34 25.97 23.88 10.98
N ASP A 35 26.42 25.00 10.42
CA ASP A 35 25.62 25.81 9.50
C ASP A 35 25.36 25.07 8.18
N ASN A 36 26.34 24.33 7.66
CA ASN A 36 26.15 23.47 6.50
C ASN A 36 25.12 22.35 6.78
N LEU A 37 25.20 21.68 7.93
CA LEU A 37 24.25 20.64 8.30
C LEU A 37 22.83 21.17 8.45
N LYS A 38 22.66 22.35 9.05
CA LYS A 38 21.35 23.02 9.14
C LYS A 38 20.78 23.32 7.77
N LEU A 39 21.59 23.87 6.86
CA LEU A 39 21.17 24.14 5.48
C LEU A 39 20.74 22.86 4.75
N GLN A 40 21.55 21.80 4.85
CA GLN A 40 21.22 20.49 4.27
C GLN A 40 19.92 19.92 4.83
N LEU A 41 19.70 20.02 6.15
CA LEU A 41 18.47 19.57 6.79
C LEU A 41 17.25 20.37 6.31
N THR A 42 17.35 21.69 6.20
CA THR A 42 16.28 22.53 5.64
C THR A 42 15.94 22.11 4.21
N THR A 43 16.95 21.90 3.35
CA THR A 43 16.74 21.42 1.99
C THR A 43 16.11 20.01 1.96
N LEU A 44 16.60 19.08 2.77
CA LEU A 44 16.07 17.71 2.83
C LEU A 44 14.62 17.69 3.34
N LYS A 45 14.28 18.47 4.37
CA LYS A 45 12.90 18.60 4.86
C LYS A 45 11.97 19.12 3.77
N LYS A 46 12.40 20.16 3.03
CA LYS A 46 11.67 20.69 1.88
C LYS A 46 11.48 19.62 0.80
N LEU A 47 12.55 18.98 0.34
CA LEU A 47 12.49 17.92 -0.68
C LEU A 47 11.66 16.73 -0.23
N TYR A 48 11.73 16.37 1.05
CA TYR A 48 10.87 15.34 1.62
C TYR A 48 9.42 15.76 1.54
N LEU A 49 9.04 16.99 1.89
CA LEU A 49 7.64 17.42 1.75
C LEU A 49 7.18 17.52 0.29
N VAL A 50 7.88 18.32 -0.53
CA VAL A 50 7.38 18.76 -1.85
C VAL A 50 7.80 17.86 -3.00
N GLY A 51 8.89 17.12 -2.86
CA GLY A 51 9.47 16.28 -3.92
C GLY A 51 10.21 17.08 -4.99
N ALA A 52 10.42 16.45 -6.15
CA ALA A 52 11.01 17.07 -7.33
C ALA A 52 10.00 18.02 -8.02
N LYS A 53 9.83 19.24 -7.50
CA LYS A 53 8.93 20.26 -8.07
C LYS A 53 9.42 20.76 -9.45
N ASP A 54 10.71 20.69 -9.68
CA ASP A 54 11.43 21.19 -10.86
C ASP A 54 12.71 20.37 -11.09
N ASP A 55 13.47 20.68 -12.14
CA ASP A 55 14.71 19.98 -12.48
C ASP A 55 15.81 20.20 -11.43
N GLU A 56 15.84 21.36 -10.78
CA GLU A 56 16.83 21.66 -9.73
C GLU A 56 16.62 20.75 -8.51
N SER A 57 15.38 20.66 -8.01
CA SER A 57 15.02 19.75 -6.93
C SER A 57 15.20 18.28 -7.31
N ARG A 58 14.97 17.90 -8.57
CA ARG A 58 15.27 16.56 -9.08
C ARG A 58 16.77 16.23 -8.99
N VAL A 59 17.63 17.14 -9.46
CA VAL A 59 19.08 16.98 -9.38
C VAL A 59 19.53 16.91 -7.92
N ALA A 60 19.00 17.79 -7.06
CA ALA A 60 19.32 17.78 -5.63
C ALA A 60 18.96 16.44 -4.98
N ILE A 61 17.78 15.87 -5.27
CA ILE A 61 17.40 14.53 -4.78
C ILE A 61 18.42 13.50 -5.26
N VAL A 62 18.72 13.44 -6.55
CA VAL A 62 19.69 12.48 -7.12
C VAL A 62 21.05 12.58 -6.44
N ASP A 63 21.51 13.78 -6.13
CA ASP A 63 22.78 13.98 -5.43
C ASP A 63 22.73 13.50 -3.98
N TYR A 64 21.65 13.76 -3.25
CA TYR A 64 21.47 13.23 -1.90
C TYR A 64 21.41 11.69 -1.86
N LEU A 65 20.82 11.05 -2.88
CA LEU A 65 20.73 9.59 -2.95
C LEU A 65 22.09 8.91 -3.15
N LYS A 66 23.16 9.65 -3.45
CA LYS A 66 24.54 9.14 -3.53
C LYS A 66 25.24 9.06 -2.16
N ASP A 67 24.61 9.52 -1.09
CA ASP A 67 25.22 9.54 0.25
C ASP A 67 25.60 8.11 0.70
N PRO A 68 26.84 7.88 1.17
CA PRO A 68 27.32 6.55 1.54
C PRO A 68 26.47 5.80 2.57
N ILE A 69 25.72 6.50 3.42
CA ILE A 69 24.83 5.83 4.39
C ILE A 69 23.73 5.01 3.71
N LEU A 70 23.42 5.32 2.45
CA LEU A 70 22.35 4.65 1.71
C LEU A 70 22.82 3.41 0.93
N GLN A 71 24.11 3.06 0.99
CA GLN A 71 24.70 1.98 0.18
C GLN A 71 24.09 0.58 0.43
N GLU A 72 23.50 0.34 1.59
CA GLU A 72 22.85 -0.94 1.93
C GLU A 72 21.42 -1.10 1.39
N PHE A 73 20.88 -0.03 0.79
CA PHE A 73 19.52 0.01 0.27
C PHE A 73 19.49 0.05 -1.27
N GLU A 74 18.49 -0.62 -1.83
CA GLU A 74 18.13 -0.49 -3.24
C GLU A 74 17.03 0.58 -3.33
N ILE A 75 17.39 1.80 -3.72
CA ILE A 75 16.46 2.93 -3.78
C ILE A 75 15.69 2.88 -5.10
N SER A 76 14.38 2.98 -5.02
CA SER A 76 13.48 2.81 -6.15
C SER A 76 12.59 4.03 -6.36
N ALA A 77 12.53 4.50 -7.60
CA ALA A 77 11.56 5.49 -8.08
C ALA A 77 10.31 4.84 -8.70
N ASP A 78 10.20 3.50 -8.67
CA ASP A 78 9.05 2.79 -9.21
C ASP A 78 7.74 3.25 -8.52
N PRO A 79 6.68 3.60 -9.29
CA PRO A 79 5.40 4.05 -8.73
C PRO A 79 4.80 3.08 -7.71
N GLU A 80 4.98 1.77 -7.88
CA GLU A 80 4.48 0.76 -6.94
C GLU A 80 5.18 0.84 -5.58
N ILE A 81 6.49 1.13 -5.56
CA ILE A 81 7.26 1.26 -4.33
C ILE A 81 6.92 2.58 -3.62
N ILE A 82 6.81 3.68 -4.38
CA ILE A 82 6.39 4.99 -3.84
C ILE A 82 4.97 4.88 -3.26
N ASP A 83 4.04 4.27 -3.99
CA ASP A 83 2.65 4.15 -3.57
C ASP A 83 2.45 3.29 -2.32
N ASN A 84 3.33 2.31 -2.10
CA ASN A 84 3.30 1.43 -0.94
C ASN A 84 4.27 1.83 0.17
N ASP A 85 4.87 3.01 0.09
CA ASP A 85 5.69 3.55 1.18
C ASP A 85 4.83 3.88 2.40
N SER A 86 4.89 3.00 3.39
CA SER A 86 4.20 3.17 4.67
C SER A 86 4.73 4.36 5.48
N SER A 87 6.02 4.66 5.41
CA SER A 87 6.63 5.75 6.18
C SER A 87 6.13 7.10 5.65
N ARG A 88 6.04 7.26 4.33
CA ARG A 88 5.49 8.47 3.74
C ARG A 88 4.00 8.67 4.06
N ARG A 89 3.20 7.61 3.95
CA ARG A 89 1.76 7.67 4.30
C ARG A 89 1.55 7.93 5.79
N TYR A 90 2.40 7.39 6.64
CA TYR A 90 2.43 7.69 8.07
C TYR A 90 2.73 9.17 8.30
N PHE A 91 3.77 9.72 7.66
CA PHE A 91 4.15 11.12 7.78
C PHE A 91 3.02 12.07 7.43
N GLU A 92 2.38 11.93 6.27
CA GLU A 92 1.29 12.83 5.88
C GLU A 92 0.07 12.71 6.80
N THR A 93 -0.19 11.51 7.32
CA THR A 93 -1.26 11.28 8.30
C THR A 93 -0.97 12.02 9.61
N HIS A 94 0.25 11.89 10.16
CA HIS A 94 0.62 12.60 11.39
C HIS A 94 0.79 14.10 11.17
N LEU A 95 1.30 14.52 10.01
CA LEU A 95 1.37 15.94 9.68
C LEU A 95 -0.02 16.57 9.71
N ALA A 96 -1.03 15.91 9.16
CA ALA A 96 -2.41 16.38 9.27
C ALA A 96 -2.87 16.46 10.73
N TYR A 97 -2.60 15.44 11.55
CA TYR A 97 -2.96 15.45 12.97
C TYR A 97 -2.30 16.60 13.75
N GLU A 98 -0.97 16.71 13.68
CA GLU A 98 -0.21 17.74 14.39
C GLU A 98 -0.56 19.14 13.89
N THR A 99 -0.87 19.28 12.59
CA THR A 99 -1.34 20.55 12.03
C THR A 99 -2.64 20.98 12.69
N LEU A 100 -3.61 20.08 12.85
CA LEU A 100 -4.87 20.38 13.54
C LEU A 100 -4.60 20.77 15.00
N ALA A 101 -3.79 20.00 15.72
CA ALA A 101 -3.45 20.28 17.11
C ALA A 101 -2.83 21.69 17.29
N ASN A 102 -2.03 22.13 16.33
CA ASN A 102 -1.30 23.41 16.41
C ASN A 102 -2.05 24.62 15.80
N HIS A 103 -3.02 24.41 14.90
CA HIS A 103 -3.62 25.49 14.10
C HIS A 103 -5.10 25.73 14.34
N LEU A 104 -5.82 24.77 14.93
CA LEU A 104 -7.27 24.88 15.04
C LEU A 104 -7.70 26.06 15.93
N ASP A 105 -6.93 26.37 16.98
CA ASP A 105 -7.19 27.49 17.88
C ASP A 105 -6.92 28.88 17.26
N LYS A 106 -6.30 28.93 16.07
CA LYS A 106 -6.12 30.18 15.32
C LYS A 106 -7.41 30.63 14.62
N LEU A 107 -8.46 29.81 14.63
CA LEU A 107 -9.80 30.12 14.12
C LEU A 107 -10.81 30.02 15.26
N SER A 108 -11.74 30.97 15.33
CA SER A 108 -12.84 30.88 16.30
C SER A 108 -13.95 29.95 15.81
N THR A 109 -14.69 29.34 16.74
CA THR A 109 -15.88 28.55 16.42
C THR A 109 -16.89 29.38 15.63
N GLU A 110 -17.11 30.63 16.05
CA GLU A 110 -18.02 31.59 15.38
C GLU A 110 -17.63 31.82 13.91
N GLU A 111 -16.34 31.92 13.59
CA GLU A 111 -15.86 32.12 12.22
C GLU A 111 -16.16 30.90 11.33
N LEU A 112 -15.96 29.70 11.86
CA LEU A 112 -16.20 28.44 11.14
C LEU A 112 -17.69 28.15 10.98
N GLU A 113 -18.50 28.42 12.00
CA GLU A 113 -19.96 28.30 11.93
C GLU A 113 -20.53 29.31 10.95
N LYS A 114 -20.10 30.57 11.01
CA LYS A 114 -20.52 31.59 10.03
C LYS A 114 -20.14 31.19 8.62
N HIS A 115 -18.94 30.63 8.41
CA HIS A 115 -18.55 30.08 7.13
C HIS A 115 -19.48 28.96 6.66
N LEU A 116 -19.78 27.97 7.51
CA LEU A 116 -20.74 26.92 7.20
C LEU A 116 -22.11 27.48 6.80
N GLN A 117 -22.62 28.47 7.53
CA GLN A 117 -23.90 29.11 7.19
C GLN A 117 -23.85 29.84 5.84
N LEU A 118 -22.72 30.48 5.51
CA LEU A 118 -22.54 31.11 4.20
C LEU A 118 -22.49 30.07 3.09
N VAL A 119 -21.85 28.92 3.29
CA VAL A 119 -21.84 27.80 2.32
C VAL A 119 -23.26 27.28 2.11
N LYS A 120 -24.04 27.05 3.17
CA LYS A 120 -25.45 26.62 3.06
C LYS A 120 -26.28 27.60 2.22
N LYS A 121 -26.09 28.91 2.42
CA LYS A 121 -26.78 29.98 1.67
C LYS A 121 -26.38 30.09 0.20
N THR A 122 -25.36 29.37 -0.27
CA THR A 122 -25.02 29.33 -1.70
C THR A 122 -26.00 28.50 -2.52
N ALA A 123 -26.81 27.65 -1.86
CA ALA A 123 -27.87 26.88 -2.49
C ALA A 123 -29.27 27.34 -2.02
N PRO A 124 -30.30 27.17 -2.87
CA PRO A 124 -31.71 27.35 -2.46
C PRO A 124 -32.13 26.51 -1.25
N ASP A 125 -33.09 27.00 -0.47
CA ASP A 125 -33.53 26.37 0.79
C ASP A 125 -34.02 24.93 0.63
N TYR A 126 -34.62 24.56 -0.52
CA TYR A 126 -35.09 23.18 -0.73
C TYR A 126 -33.96 22.14 -0.81
N TYR A 127 -32.69 22.56 -0.84
CA TYR A 127 -31.53 21.68 -0.71
C TYR A 127 -31.12 21.41 0.75
N SER A 128 -31.76 22.05 1.74
CA SER A 128 -31.44 21.86 3.17
C SER A 128 -31.55 20.41 3.60
N ASP A 129 -32.63 19.76 3.18
CA ASP A 129 -32.93 18.38 3.53
C ASP A 129 -31.85 17.40 3.03
N LEU A 130 -31.19 17.72 1.91
CA LEU A 130 -30.13 16.87 1.34
C LEU A 130 -28.91 16.80 2.27
N TYR A 131 -28.55 17.89 2.93
CA TYR A 131 -27.39 17.89 3.81
C TYR A 131 -27.74 17.69 5.29
N ASP A 132 -28.90 18.14 5.75
CA ASP A 132 -29.24 18.12 7.19
C ASP A 132 -29.35 16.70 7.76
N THR A 133 -29.68 15.70 6.95
CA THR A 133 -29.68 14.27 7.36
C THR A 133 -28.30 13.81 7.84
N VAL A 134 -27.25 14.11 7.07
CA VAL A 134 -25.86 13.73 7.39
C VAL A 134 -25.31 14.60 8.51
N LEU A 135 -25.57 15.92 8.49
CA LEU A 135 -25.12 16.84 9.52
C LEU A 135 -25.72 16.54 10.90
N GLY A 136 -27.00 16.14 10.92
CA GLY A 136 -27.70 15.72 12.12
C GLY A 136 -27.21 14.38 12.67
N VAL A 137 -26.52 13.56 11.87
CA VAL A 137 -26.16 12.17 12.22
C VAL A 137 -27.42 11.37 12.64
N GLN A 138 -28.57 11.68 12.03
CA GLN A 138 -29.88 11.16 12.46
C GLN A 138 -30.19 9.77 11.89
N SER A 139 -29.39 9.28 10.93
CA SER A 139 -29.60 7.98 10.31
C SER A 139 -28.74 6.88 10.92
N HIS A 140 -29.32 5.69 11.07
CA HIS A 140 -28.58 4.45 11.40
C HIS A 140 -27.79 3.91 10.20
N SER A 141 -28.06 4.39 8.98
CA SER A 141 -27.40 4.02 7.74
C SER A 141 -27.41 5.16 6.72
N PHE A 142 -26.23 5.59 6.25
CA PHE A 142 -26.12 6.57 5.17
C PHE A 142 -26.23 5.89 3.80
N GLY A 143 -26.80 6.57 2.81
CA GLY A 143 -27.18 6.01 1.52
C GLY A 143 -25.97 5.77 0.60
N ASP A 144 -25.42 6.84 0.04
CA ASP A 144 -24.29 6.76 -0.90
C ASP A 144 -22.91 6.72 -0.20
N ASN A 145 -21.83 6.50 -0.96
CA ASN A 145 -20.48 6.41 -0.39
C ASN A 145 -20.01 7.73 0.25
N THR A 146 -20.46 8.87 -0.26
CA THR A 146 -20.08 10.20 0.21
C THR A 146 -20.77 10.52 1.53
N GLU A 147 -22.09 10.32 1.59
CA GLU A 147 -22.88 10.44 2.83
C GLU A 147 -22.33 9.50 3.92
N ARG A 148 -21.94 8.28 3.55
CA ARG A 148 -21.29 7.34 4.48
C ARG A 148 -19.96 7.90 4.98
N GLU A 149 -19.07 8.35 4.09
CA GLU A 149 -17.75 8.85 4.50
C GLU A 149 -17.87 10.01 5.50
N TYR A 150 -18.70 11.01 5.18
CA TYR A 150 -18.86 12.21 6.01
C TYR A 150 -19.72 11.96 7.25
N GLY A 151 -20.79 11.19 7.12
CA GLY A 151 -21.66 10.83 8.23
C GLY A 151 -20.92 10.03 9.31
N TYR A 152 -20.08 9.07 8.90
CA TYR A 152 -19.20 8.36 9.85
C TYR A 152 -18.13 9.27 10.44
N TYR A 153 -17.57 10.22 9.68
CA TYR A 153 -16.62 11.18 10.23
C TYR A 153 -17.27 12.06 11.32
N LEU A 154 -18.40 12.69 11.00
CA LEU A 154 -19.14 13.52 11.95
C LEU A 154 -19.57 12.72 13.18
N LYS A 155 -19.98 11.45 13.00
CA LYS A 155 -20.27 10.55 14.12
C LYS A 155 -19.05 10.31 15.01
N LYS A 156 -17.89 9.98 14.43
CA LYS A 156 -16.65 9.77 15.21
C LYS A 156 -16.24 11.01 16.00
N LEU A 157 -16.43 12.21 15.45
CA LEU A 157 -16.19 13.47 16.14
C LEU A 157 -17.14 13.66 17.33
N LYS A 158 -18.45 13.46 17.13
CA LYS A 158 -19.46 13.59 18.19
C LYS A 158 -19.31 12.53 19.29
N ASP A 159 -18.96 11.30 18.92
CA ASP A 159 -18.82 10.16 19.83
C ASP A 159 -17.42 10.10 20.51
N ASN A 160 -16.56 11.10 20.26
CA ASN A 160 -15.20 11.18 20.81
C ASN A 160 -14.30 9.96 20.46
N GLU A 161 -14.53 9.37 19.28
CA GLU A 161 -13.80 8.20 18.78
C GLU A 161 -12.45 8.56 18.14
N ILE A 162 -12.32 9.80 17.66
CA ILE A 162 -11.11 10.39 17.09
C ILE A 162 -10.87 11.76 17.73
N PHE A 163 -9.61 12.21 17.77
CA PHE A 163 -9.23 13.47 18.44
C PHE A 163 -9.71 13.54 19.89
N SER A 164 -9.54 12.45 20.64
CA SER A 164 -10.06 12.36 22.01
C SER A 164 -9.30 13.19 23.03
N ASP A 165 -8.09 13.58 22.67
CA ASP A 165 -7.22 14.49 23.38
C ASP A 165 -7.56 15.97 23.09
N PHE A 166 -8.33 16.27 22.04
CA PHE A 166 -8.73 17.63 21.72
C PHE A 166 -9.82 18.14 22.69
N SER A 167 -9.96 19.46 22.80
CA SER A 167 -11.07 20.06 23.55
C SER A 167 -12.41 19.83 22.84
N GLU A 168 -13.52 19.97 23.58
CA GLU A 168 -14.87 19.94 22.99
C GLU A 168 -15.03 21.03 21.92
N GLU A 169 -14.60 22.26 22.24
CA GLU A 169 -14.58 23.38 21.30
C GLU A 169 -13.78 23.05 20.02
N SER A 170 -12.62 22.42 20.14
CA SER A 170 -11.84 21.96 18.98
C SER A 170 -12.62 20.95 18.13
N ARG A 171 -13.31 19.99 18.75
CA ARG A 171 -14.15 19.05 17.99
C ARG A 171 -15.33 19.74 17.31
N GLU A 172 -15.93 20.77 17.92
CA GLU A 172 -16.97 21.59 17.29
C GLU A 172 -16.44 22.33 16.06
N LYS A 173 -15.24 22.92 16.14
CA LYS A 173 -14.55 23.53 15.00
C LYS A 173 -14.34 22.53 13.86
N LEU A 174 -13.92 21.30 14.18
CA LEU A 174 -13.79 20.21 13.20
C LEU A 174 -15.15 19.82 12.58
N ILE A 175 -16.21 19.73 13.38
CA ILE A 175 -17.56 19.47 12.90
C ILE A 175 -17.97 20.54 11.89
N ALA A 176 -17.74 21.83 12.17
CA ALA A 176 -18.05 22.92 11.26
C ALA A 176 -17.25 22.84 9.94
N LEU A 177 -15.94 22.54 10.01
CA LEU A 177 -15.07 22.34 8.85
C LEU A 177 -15.57 21.20 7.95
N VAL A 178 -15.77 20.02 8.53
CA VAL A 178 -16.22 18.81 7.81
C VAL A 178 -17.61 19.00 7.22
N SER A 179 -18.51 19.66 7.97
CA SER A 179 -19.84 20.00 7.49
C SER A 179 -19.78 20.94 6.29
N SER A 180 -18.87 21.92 6.30
CA SER A 180 -18.74 22.86 5.17
C SER A 180 -18.27 22.17 3.89
N ALA A 181 -17.32 21.22 4.02
CA ALA A 181 -16.88 20.38 2.91
C ALA A 181 -18.03 19.56 2.33
N PHE A 182 -18.79 18.89 3.19
CA PHE A 182 -19.93 18.07 2.79
C PHE A 182 -20.99 18.88 2.03
N VAL A 183 -21.41 20.02 2.60
CA VAL A 183 -22.41 20.89 1.97
C VAL A 183 -21.91 21.38 0.61
N ALA A 184 -20.65 21.84 0.51
CA ALA A 184 -20.09 22.31 -0.76
C ALA A 184 -20.08 21.21 -1.84
N MET A 185 -19.78 19.96 -1.47
CA MET A 185 -19.84 18.83 -2.38
C MET A 185 -21.26 18.49 -2.82
N VAL A 186 -22.23 18.43 -1.89
CA VAL A 186 -23.64 18.14 -2.22
C VAL A 186 -24.18 19.16 -3.23
N ILE A 187 -23.85 20.45 -3.05
CA ILE A 187 -24.25 21.51 -3.97
C ILE A 187 -23.60 21.31 -5.35
N ALA A 188 -22.28 21.05 -5.37
CA ALA A 188 -21.54 20.85 -6.61
C ALA A 188 -22.03 19.63 -7.40
N ASP A 189 -22.37 18.54 -6.72
CA ASP A 189 -22.86 17.31 -7.35
C ASP A 189 -24.31 17.44 -7.83
N SER A 190 -25.19 18.02 -7.00
CA SER A 190 -26.62 18.16 -7.32
C SER A 190 -26.90 19.17 -8.41
N ASN A 191 -26.16 20.29 -8.44
CA ASN A 191 -26.28 21.31 -9.48
C ASN A 191 -24.98 22.08 -9.66
N PRO A 192 -24.07 21.59 -10.54
CA PRO A 192 -22.77 22.20 -10.77
C PRO A 192 -22.83 23.68 -11.14
N LYS A 193 -23.92 24.16 -11.75
CA LYS A 193 -24.06 25.55 -12.19
C LYS A 193 -24.26 26.55 -11.06
N LEU A 194 -24.61 26.10 -9.84
CA LEU A 194 -24.79 26.99 -8.68
C LEU A 194 -23.46 27.58 -8.19
N LEU A 195 -22.37 26.85 -8.36
CA LEU A 195 -21.04 27.27 -7.94
C LEU A 195 -20.18 27.65 -9.16
N PRO A 196 -19.43 28.77 -9.09
CA PRO A 196 -18.52 29.18 -10.17
C PRO A 196 -17.37 28.18 -10.36
N LEU A 197 -16.52 28.40 -11.36
CA LEU A 197 -15.29 27.63 -11.61
C LEU A 197 -15.52 26.11 -11.78
N ASP A 198 -16.48 25.76 -12.62
CA ASP A 198 -16.78 24.36 -12.96
C ASP A 198 -15.77 23.81 -13.99
N ILE A 199 -14.67 23.24 -13.52
CA ILE A 199 -13.58 22.73 -14.36
C ILE A 199 -13.48 21.20 -14.40
N TYR A 200 -14.50 20.49 -13.88
CA TYR A 200 -14.49 19.02 -13.79
C TYR A 200 -14.46 18.31 -15.16
N GLY A 201 -14.82 19.01 -16.24
CA GLY A 201 -14.77 18.50 -17.62
C GLY A 201 -13.55 18.97 -18.42
N GLU A 202 -12.48 19.43 -17.76
CA GLU A 202 -11.34 20.03 -18.43
C GLU A 202 -9.99 19.60 -17.84
N GLY A 203 -8.95 19.56 -18.68
CA GLY A 203 -7.57 19.32 -18.27
C GLY A 203 -7.41 18.08 -17.39
N ILE A 204 -6.68 18.21 -16.29
CA ILE A 204 -6.38 17.11 -15.35
C ILE A 204 -7.61 16.54 -14.61
N TYR A 205 -8.77 17.21 -14.65
CA TYR A 205 -9.99 16.69 -14.07
C TYR A 205 -10.78 15.78 -15.01
N LEU A 206 -10.41 15.70 -16.30
CA LEU A 206 -10.98 14.74 -17.23
C LEU A 206 -10.79 13.30 -16.72
N PRO A 207 -11.79 12.40 -16.88
CA PRO A 207 -11.73 11.03 -16.35
C PRO A 207 -10.48 10.23 -16.74
N GLU A 208 -9.99 10.42 -17.96
CA GLU A 208 -8.79 9.79 -18.52
C GLU A 208 -7.49 10.40 -17.98
N GLU A 209 -7.50 11.69 -17.64
CA GLU A 209 -6.30 12.43 -17.18
C GLU A 209 -6.09 12.33 -15.67
N ARG A 210 -7.17 12.21 -14.90
CA ARG A 210 -7.13 12.14 -13.42
C ARG A 210 -6.59 10.80 -12.90
N GLY A 211 -6.67 9.76 -13.73
CA GLY A 211 -6.00 8.47 -13.50
C GLY A 211 -6.53 7.58 -12.38
N LYS A 212 -7.65 7.92 -11.73
CA LYS A 212 -8.27 7.03 -10.71
C LYS A 212 -8.81 5.73 -11.32
N LYS A 213 -8.40 4.59 -10.76
CA LYS A 213 -9.00 3.27 -10.99
C LYS A 213 -9.56 2.71 -9.69
N VAL A 214 -10.81 2.26 -9.68
CA VAL A 214 -11.41 1.62 -8.49
C VAL A 214 -10.90 0.18 -8.40
N ARG A 215 -10.41 -0.22 -7.23
CA ARG A 215 -10.00 -1.60 -6.96
C ARG A 215 -11.24 -2.45 -6.70
N ASN A 216 -11.31 -3.64 -7.30
CA ASN A 216 -12.29 -4.66 -6.95
C ASN A 216 -11.87 -5.35 -5.64
N VAL A 217 -12.04 -4.66 -4.51
CA VAL A 217 -11.69 -5.19 -3.19
C VAL A 217 -12.93 -5.80 -2.54
N ASN A 218 -12.74 -6.88 -1.78
CA ASN A 218 -13.80 -7.46 -0.96
C ASN A 218 -14.42 -6.39 -0.05
N LYS A 219 -15.75 -6.21 -0.15
CA LYS A 219 -16.53 -5.24 0.64
C LYS A 219 -16.45 -5.48 2.16
N ASN A 220 -15.91 -6.62 2.59
CA ASN A 220 -15.84 -7.06 3.99
C ASN A 220 -14.48 -6.81 4.65
N THR A 221 -13.51 -6.17 3.99
CA THR A 221 -12.23 -5.85 4.62
C THR A 221 -12.43 -4.70 5.62
N PRO A 222 -12.26 -4.92 6.93
CA PRO A 222 -12.40 -3.85 7.91
C PRO A 222 -11.25 -2.86 7.78
N THR A 223 -11.55 -1.56 7.84
CA THR A 223 -10.50 -0.52 7.91
C THR A 223 -10.26 -0.17 9.38
N SER A 224 -9.02 -0.24 9.82
CA SER A 224 -8.57 0.14 11.18
C SER A 224 -7.63 1.33 11.20
N ALA A 225 -7.17 1.80 10.04
CA ALA A 225 -6.20 2.88 9.91
C ALA A 225 -6.88 4.18 9.48
N LEU A 226 -6.63 5.27 10.20
CA LEU A 226 -6.95 6.63 9.78
C LEU A 226 -5.94 7.11 8.71
N GLY A 227 -6.20 8.26 8.11
CA GLY A 227 -5.28 8.92 7.19
C GLY A 227 -5.01 8.16 5.90
N LEU A 228 -3.78 8.30 5.40
CA LEU A 228 -3.31 7.66 4.16
C LEU A 228 -2.78 6.24 4.34
N LEU A 229 -2.59 5.79 5.58
CA LEU A 229 -2.06 4.46 5.88
C LEU A 229 -3.00 3.38 5.35
N LYS A 230 -2.53 2.49 4.49
CA LYS A 230 -3.36 1.38 3.99
C LYS A 230 -3.69 0.42 5.12
N THR A 231 -4.81 -0.28 5.04
CA THR A 231 -5.24 -1.24 6.08
C THR A 231 -4.19 -2.34 6.39
N THR A 232 -3.32 -2.68 5.44
CA THR A 232 -2.25 -3.67 5.61
C THR A 232 -0.98 -3.11 6.25
N MET A 233 -0.88 -1.79 6.41
CA MET A 233 0.30 -1.14 6.98
C MET A 233 0.29 -1.27 8.50
N PRO A 234 1.43 -1.61 9.13
CA PRO A 234 1.49 -1.73 10.58
C PRO A 234 1.32 -0.34 11.22
N ILE A 235 0.64 -0.30 12.36
CA ILE A 235 0.42 0.91 13.16
C ILE A 235 0.69 0.55 14.63
N PRO A 236 1.39 1.40 15.41
CA PRO A 236 1.51 1.20 16.85
C PRO A 236 0.14 1.15 17.54
N ARG A 237 0.03 0.41 18.65
CA ARG A 237 -1.27 0.19 19.33
C ARG A 237 -1.88 1.46 19.93
N GLU A 238 -1.04 2.37 20.39
CA GLU A 238 -1.44 3.62 21.05
C GLU A 238 -1.31 4.83 20.12
N ASP A 239 -1.20 4.58 18.81
CA ASP A 239 -1.02 5.62 17.80
C ASP A 239 -2.34 6.34 17.51
N GLU A 240 -2.29 7.66 17.32
CA GLU A 240 -3.48 8.47 17.05
C GLU A 240 -4.13 8.12 15.70
N ALA A 241 -3.37 7.55 14.76
CA ALA A 241 -3.86 7.08 13.48
C ALA A 241 -4.55 5.70 13.55
N LEU A 242 -4.58 5.03 14.71
CA LEU A 242 -5.32 3.79 14.89
C LEU A 242 -6.78 4.07 15.27
N MET A 243 -7.73 3.54 14.51
CA MET A 243 -9.16 3.68 14.82
C MET A 243 -9.52 2.89 16.08
N LYS A 244 -10.16 3.56 17.06
CA LYS A 244 -10.73 2.90 18.24
C LYS A 244 -11.78 1.85 17.87
N LYS A 245 -12.57 2.11 16.83
CA LYS A 245 -13.54 1.19 16.25
C LYS A 245 -13.31 1.07 14.76
N THR A 246 -13.10 -0.17 14.30
CA THR A 246 -12.96 -0.44 12.86
C THR A 246 -14.26 -0.12 12.12
N GLN A 247 -14.13 0.37 10.90
CA GLN A 247 -15.26 0.63 10.01
C GLN A 247 -15.44 -0.50 9.01
N THR A 248 -16.69 -0.76 8.63
CA THR A 248 -17.11 -1.87 7.75
C THR A 248 -17.06 -1.52 6.26
N PHE A 249 -16.44 -0.39 5.90
CA PHE A 249 -16.21 0.00 4.52
C PHE A 249 -14.77 0.41 4.30
N LEU A 250 -14.33 0.22 3.06
CA LEU A 250 -13.01 0.65 2.63
C LEU A 250 -12.96 2.16 2.53
N LYS A 251 -11.93 2.74 3.13
CA LYS A 251 -11.65 4.16 2.95
C LYS A 251 -11.10 4.46 1.54
N PRO A 252 -11.16 5.72 1.09
CA PRO A 252 -10.66 6.15 -0.22
C PRO A 252 -9.27 5.64 -0.60
N SER A 253 -8.30 5.71 0.31
CA SER A 253 -6.91 5.28 0.09
C SER A 253 -6.74 3.77 -0.13
N ASP A 254 -7.71 2.95 0.26
CA ASP A 254 -7.70 1.49 0.07
C ASP A 254 -8.57 1.04 -1.12
N GLN A 255 -9.56 1.83 -1.53
CA GLN A 255 -10.47 1.49 -2.64
C GLN A 255 -9.96 1.90 -4.02
N ALA A 256 -8.92 2.73 -4.11
CA ALA A 256 -8.40 3.26 -5.36
C ALA A 256 -6.99 2.74 -5.70
N THR A 257 -6.71 2.68 -6.99
CA THR A 257 -5.39 2.53 -7.59
C THR A 257 -5.30 3.50 -8.77
N TYR A 258 -4.19 3.50 -9.50
CA TYR A 258 -3.93 4.46 -10.55
C TYR A 258 -3.82 3.86 -11.95
N ASN A 259 -4.08 4.70 -12.95
CA ASN A 259 -3.71 4.51 -14.34
C ASN A 259 -2.34 5.14 -14.58
N ALA A 260 -1.28 4.35 -14.76
CA ALA A 260 0.07 4.86 -14.97
C ALA A 260 0.21 5.79 -16.20
N ASP A 261 -0.68 5.64 -17.19
CA ASP A 261 -0.64 6.45 -18.40
C ASP A 261 -1.27 7.84 -18.27
N ALA A 262 -2.06 8.07 -17.22
CA ALA A 262 -2.78 9.32 -17.01
C ALA A 262 -1.83 10.46 -16.64
N THR A 263 -2.10 11.68 -17.13
CA THR A 263 -1.21 12.84 -16.93
C THR A 263 -1.02 13.18 -15.45
N TRP A 264 -2.09 13.19 -14.65
CA TRP A 264 -2.00 13.47 -13.21
C TRP A 264 -1.11 12.45 -12.50
N VAL A 265 -1.22 11.17 -12.86
CA VAL A 265 -0.46 10.09 -12.23
C VAL A 265 1.03 10.21 -12.57
N LYS A 266 1.34 10.52 -13.82
CA LYS A 266 2.71 10.81 -14.27
C LYS A 266 3.30 12.00 -13.53
N ASP A 267 2.57 13.11 -13.43
CA ASP A 267 3.02 14.29 -12.67
C ASP A 267 3.28 13.95 -11.20
N ASN A 268 2.31 13.33 -10.51
CA ASN A 268 2.42 12.95 -9.11
C ASN A 268 3.66 12.08 -8.84
N PHE A 269 3.87 11.01 -9.61
CA PHE A 269 5.04 10.14 -9.41
C PHE A 269 6.35 10.76 -9.91
N SER A 270 6.32 11.72 -10.83
CA SER A 270 7.51 12.45 -11.26
C SER A 270 8.14 13.27 -10.12
N ARG A 271 7.37 13.58 -9.06
CA ARG A 271 7.81 14.22 -7.82
C ARG A 271 8.61 13.29 -6.90
N LEU A 272 8.60 11.98 -7.17
CA LEU A 272 9.37 10.92 -6.49
C LEU A 272 8.95 10.57 -5.05
N VAL A 273 8.25 11.46 -4.34
CA VAL A 273 7.97 11.29 -2.90
C VAL A 273 6.50 11.15 -2.55
N HIS A 274 5.58 11.40 -3.48
CA HIS A 274 4.14 11.46 -3.20
C HIS A 274 3.45 10.14 -3.53
N PRO A 275 2.78 9.48 -2.56
CA PRO A 275 1.97 8.32 -2.85
C PRO A 275 0.70 8.76 -3.61
N PHE A 276 0.12 7.83 -4.37
CA PHE A 276 -1.18 8.06 -4.98
C PHE A 276 -2.27 7.59 -4.01
N SER A 277 -3.17 8.47 -3.60
CA SER A 277 -4.32 8.02 -2.81
C SER A 277 -5.52 7.77 -3.72
N ASN A 278 -5.80 8.70 -4.63
CA ASN A 278 -7.09 8.72 -5.30
C ASN A 278 -7.08 9.45 -6.64
N SER A 279 -6.61 10.71 -6.66
CA SER A 279 -6.56 11.66 -7.78
C SER A 279 -6.40 13.08 -7.20
N ILE A 280 -6.17 14.11 -8.02
CA ILE A 280 -6.34 15.51 -7.60
C ILE A 280 -7.68 15.74 -6.89
N SER A 281 -7.66 16.54 -5.81
CA SER A 281 -8.82 16.72 -4.93
C SER A 281 -9.98 17.47 -5.58
N GLY A 282 -11.11 16.76 -5.72
CA GLY A 282 -12.40 17.38 -6.02
C GLY A 282 -12.99 18.09 -4.79
N THR A 283 -12.81 17.53 -3.60
CA THR A 283 -13.34 18.12 -2.37
C THR A 283 -12.81 19.53 -2.12
N LEU A 284 -11.50 19.74 -2.27
CA LEU A 284 -10.94 21.08 -2.13
C LEU A 284 -11.46 22.01 -3.24
N LEU A 285 -11.58 21.53 -4.48
CA LEU A 285 -12.14 22.33 -5.56
C LEU A 285 -13.59 22.75 -5.25
N CYS A 286 -14.47 21.85 -4.80
CA CYS A 286 -15.83 22.20 -4.39
C CYS A 286 -15.84 23.29 -3.31
N GLN A 287 -14.94 23.17 -2.32
CA GLN A 287 -14.81 24.17 -1.26
C GLN A 287 -14.38 25.52 -1.83
N LEU A 288 -13.37 25.57 -2.70
CA LEU A 288 -12.92 26.79 -3.36
C LEU A 288 -14.02 27.44 -4.22
N ARG A 289 -14.81 26.63 -4.92
CA ARG A 289 -15.95 27.11 -5.72
C ARG A 289 -17.02 27.75 -4.82
N ALA A 290 -17.34 27.14 -3.68
CA ALA A 290 -18.25 27.72 -2.69
C ALA A 290 -17.70 29.04 -2.09
N MET A 291 -16.41 29.06 -1.75
CA MET A 291 -15.73 30.26 -1.25
C MET A 291 -15.80 31.42 -2.25
N LEU A 292 -15.61 31.14 -3.54
CA LEU A 292 -15.71 32.14 -4.61
C LEU A 292 -17.15 32.68 -4.74
N LYS A 293 -18.16 31.81 -4.67
CA LYS A 293 -19.56 32.22 -4.68
C LYS A 293 -19.91 33.16 -3.52
N ILE A 294 -19.44 32.83 -2.31
CA ILE A 294 -19.70 33.63 -1.10
C ILE A 294 -19.07 35.02 -1.24
N LYS A 295 -17.83 35.08 -1.74
CA LYS A 295 -17.10 36.32 -2.00
C LYS A 295 -17.88 37.26 -2.94
N ASP A 296 -18.50 36.71 -4.00
CA ASP A 296 -19.23 37.52 -5.00
C ASP A 296 -20.57 38.07 -4.50
N THR A 297 -21.17 37.44 -3.48
CA THR A 297 -22.49 37.83 -2.92
C THR A 297 -22.43 38.90 -1.82
N ALA A 298 -21.30 39.62 -1.72
CA ALA A 298 -20.87 40.38 -0.55
C ALA A 298 -21.92 41.29 0.13
N SER A 299 -22.48 40.77 1.23
CA SER A 299 -22.76 41.51 2.48
C SER A 299 -21.94 40.89 3.62
N VAL A 300 -20.68 40.57 3.35
CA VAL A 300 -19.76 39.97 4.34
C VAL A 300 -19.16 41.10 5.20
N GLN A 301 -19.92 41.57 6.19
CA GLN A 301 -19.38 42.41 7.28
C GLN A 301 -18.58 41.54 8.28
N GLY A 302 -17.63 42.21 8.96
CA GLY A 302 -16.53 41.68 9.78
C GLY A 302 -16.71 40.32 10.46
N GLN A 303 -15.61 39.57 10.59
CA GLN A 303 -15.52 38.14 10.96
C GLN A 303 -15.76 37.19 9.78
N SER A 304 -14.89 37.20 8.78
CA SER A 304 -14.97 36.18 7.74
C SER A 304 -13.58 35.71 7.35
N ILE A 305 -13.47 34.40 7.11
CA ILE A 305 -12.24 33.74 6.66
C ILE A 305 -11.68 34.34 5.36
N TYR A 306 -12.49 35.10 4.62
CA TYR A 306 -12.13 35.76 3.36
C TYR A 306 -11.47 37.13 3.51
N LEU A 307 -11.45 37.70 4.73
CA LEU A 307 -10.98 39.08 4.95
C LEU A 307 -9.45 39.20 5.08
N SER A 308 -8.74 38.08 5.25
CA SER A 308 -7.28 38.06 5.41
C SER A 308 -6.70 36.85 4.70
N GLY A 309 -5.60 37.05 3.97
CA GLY A 309 -4.82 35.97 3.37
C GLY A 309 -4.38 34.96 4.44
N ASP A 310 -3.94 35.41 5.61
CA ASP A 310 -3.49 34.52 6.70
C ASP A 310 -4.63 33.67 7.26
N LYS A 311 -5.83 34.26 7.40
CA LYS A 311 -7.01 33.50 7.86
C LYS A 311 -7.45 32.47 6.83
N MET A 312 -7.46 32.83 5.56
CA MET A 312 -7.77 31.88 4.49
C MET A 312 -6.72 30.77 4.42
N LYS A 313 -5.43 31.12 4.54
CA LYS A 313 -4.32 30.17 4.58
C LYS A 313 -4.48 29.19 5.74
N THR A 314 -4.76 29.69 6.93
CA THR A 314 -5.03 28.89 8.13
C THR A 314 -6.24 27.98 7.92
N PHE A 315 -7.35 28.52 7.41
CA PHE A 315 -8.56 27.76 7.08
C PHE A 315 -8.26 26.61 6.13
N LEU A 316 -7.58 26.86 5.01
CA LEU A 316 -7.22 25.82 4.04
C LEU A 316 -6.30 24.76 4.65
N THR A 317 -5.36 25.17 5.48
CA THR A 317 -4.41 24.28 6.16
C THR A 317 -5.14 23.30 7.09
N VAL A 318 -6.03 23.80 7.96
CA VAL A 318 -6.82 22.93 8.85
C VAL A 318 -7.91 22.15 8.12
N PHE A 319 -8.50 22.71 7.06
CA PHE A 319 -9.50 22.04 6.23
C PHE A 319 -8.91 20.80 5.54
N ILE A 320 -7.76 20.95 4.88
CA ILE A 320 -7.05 19.84 4.24
C ILE A 320 -6.66 18.78 5.28
N SER A 321 -6.13 19.23 6.41
CA SER A 321 -5.69 18.33 7.49
C SER A 321 -6.83 17.50 8.07
N ALA A 322 -8.00 18.11 8.32
CA ALA A 322 -9.18 17.42 8.82
C ALA A 322 -9.62 16.29 7.86
N LEU A 323 -9.73 16.61 6.58
CA LEU A 323 -10.17 15.63 5.57
C LEU A 323 -9.13 14.54 5.32
N LEU A 324 -7.83 14.88 5.31
CA LEU A 324 -6.77 13.90 5.17
C LEU A 324 -6.77 12.94 6.35
N PHE A 325 -6.77 13.44 7.59
CA PHE A 325 -6.60 12.60 8.76
C PHE A 325 -7.70 11.55 8.91
N ASN A 326 -8.98 11.85 8.63
CA ASN A 326 -10.03 10.84 8.83
C ASN A 326 -10.02 9.74 7.76
N SER A 327 -10.07 10.10 6.47
CA SER A 327 -10.31 9.13 5.39
C SER A 327 -9.10 8.90 4.49
N GLY A 328 -8.11 9.80 4.50
CA GLY A 328 -7.03 9.80 3.52
C GLY A 328 -7.54 9.90 2.10
N GLY A 329 -8.62 10.67 1.89
CA GLY A 329 -9.25 10.89 0.58
C GLY A 329 -8.26 11.19 -0.54
N HIS A 330 -7.20 11.92 -0.21
CA HIS A 330 -6.16 12.42 -1.09
C HIS A 330 -4.85 12.54 -0.29
N SER A 331 -3.69 12.37 -0.93
CA SER A 331 -2.41 12.79 -0.37
C SER A 331 -2.37 14.32 -0.20
N LEU A 332 -1.41 14.84 0.56
CA LEU A 332 -1.25 16.29 0.72
C LEU A 332 -1.01 16.97 -0.64
N HIS A 333 -0.22 16.36 -1.52
CA HIS A 333 -0.02 16.89 -2.86
C HIS A 333 -1.31 16.86 -3.68
N GLU A 334 -2.06 15.74 -3.66
CA GLU A 334 -3.36 15.65 -4.32
C GLU A 334 -4.38 16.68 -3.76
N PHE A 335 -4.34 16.96 -2.46
CA PHE A 335 -5.18 17.97 -1.81
C PHE A 335 -4.80 19.38 -2.20
N VAL A 336 -3.52 19.74 -2.19
CA VAL A 336 -3.06 21.13 -2.40
C VAL A 336 -3.04 21.52 -3.88
N SER A 337 -2.87 20.56 -4.80
CA SER A 337 -2.74 20.83 -6.23
C SER A 337 -3.85 21.65 -6.90
N PRO A 338 -5.13 21.60 -6.48
CA PRO A 338 -6.15 22.52 -7.00
C PRO A 338 -5.77 24.00 -6.82
N LEU A 339 -5.05 24.37 -5.76
CA LEU A 339 -4.60 25.74 -5.52
C LEU A 339 -3.54 26.21 -6.52
N GLU A 340 -2.82 25.25 -7.13
CA GLU A 340 -1.76 25.56 -8.08
C GLU A 340 -2.27 25.82 -9.51
N LEU A 341 -3.54 25.49 -9.80
CA LEU A 341 -4.15 25.63 -11.12
C LEU A 341 -4.35 27.09 -11.51
N ASP A 342 -3.95 27.45 -12.73
CA ASP A 342 -4.04 28.81 -13.24
C ASP A 342 -5.46 29.39 -13.13
N LYS A 343 -6.49 28.60 -13.45
CA LYS A 343 -7.89 29.04 -13.33
C LYS A 343 -8.29 29.34 -11.89
N VAL A 344 -7.77 28.58 -10.91
CA VAL A 344 -8.01 28.80 -9.49
C VAL A 344 -7.24 30.04 -9.02
N LYS A 345 -5.94 30.14 -9.32
CA LYS A 345 -5.14 31.33 -9.01
C LYS A 345 -5.78 32.60 -9.55
N ASN A 346 -6.17 32.60 -10.82
CA ASN A 346 -6.84 33.72 -11.48
C ASN A 346 -8.13 34.14 -10.75
N ALA A 347 -8.94 33.20 -10.29
CA ALA A 347 -10.18 33.47 -9.55
C ALA A 347 -9.93 34.07 -8.15
N PHE A 348 -8.77 33.80 -7.56
CA PHE A 348 -8.39 34.26 -6.23
C PHE A 348 -7.32 35.37 -6.22
N THR A 349 -6.97 35.94 -7.38
CA THR A 349 -5.99 37.05 -7.54
C THR A 349 -6.19 38.24 -6.60
N ALA A 350 -7.44 38.54 -6.20
CA ALA A 350 -7.73 39.62 -5.26
C ALA A 350 -7.29 39.33 -3.81
N ILE A 351 -6.91 38.09 -3.49
CA ILE A 351 -6.43 37.70 -2.17
C ILE A 351 -4.92 37.81 -2.16
N ASN A 352 -4.42 38.76 -1.38
CA ASN A 352 -2.98 38.99 -1.27
C ASN A 352 -2.26 37.73 -0.80
N GLY A 353 -1.20 37.35 -1.52
CA GLY A 353 -0.38 36.18 -1.20
C GLY A 353 -0.97 34.81 -1.57
N PHE A 354 -2.10 34.75 -2.30
CA PHE A 354 -2.71 33.47 -2.68
C PHE A 354 -1.77 32.57 -3.50
N ASP A 355 -0.87 33.14 -4.31
CA ASP A 355 0.13 32.37 -5.08
C ASP A 355 1.12 31.59 -4.20
N SER A 356 1.22 31.95 -2.91
CA SER A 356 2.03 31.23 -1.91
C SER A 356 1.27 30.11 -1.18
N PHE A 357 0.02 29.84 -1.55
CA PHE A 357 -0.79 28.78 -0.94
C PHE A 357 -0.49 27.44 -1.60
N ASP A 358 0.79 27.06 -1.57
CA ASP A 358 1.28 25.79 -2.06
C ASP A 358 1.68 24.86 -0.90
N LEU A 359 2.18 23.66 -1.24
CA LEU A 359 2.45 22.63 -0.24
C LEU A 359 3.50 23.08 0.77
N GLU A 360 4.54 23.79 0.32
CA GLU A 360 5.58 24.37 1.18
C GLU A 360 5.01 25.47 2.07
N GLY A 361 4.23 26.38 1.49
CA GLY A 361 3.64 27.51 2.20
C GLY A 361 2.67 27.09 3.29
N LEU A 362 1.86 26.06 3.05
CA LEU A 362 0.82 25.58 3.96
C LEU A 362 1.36 24.61 5.03
N PHE A 363 2.28 23.71 4.65
CA PHE A 363 2.65 22.57 5.50
C PHE A 363 4.11 22.53 5.95
N LEU A 364 4.94 23.49 5.53
CA LEU A 364 6.30 23.68 6.05
C LEU A 364 6.50 25.07 6.66
N ALA A 365 6.52 26.11 5.83
CA ALA A 365 6.96 27.45 6.24
C ALA A 365 6.10 28.10 7.34
N ASN A 366 4.83 27.73 7.47
CA ASN A 366 3.92 28.26 8.49
C ASN A 366 3.46 27.18 9.48
N ASN A 367 4.11 26.01 9.46
CA ASN A 367 3.67 24.81 10.16
C ASN A 367 4.87 23.98 10.68
N GLU A 368 6.02 24.63 10.91
CA GLU A 368 7.29 23.95 11.22
C GLU A 368 7.20 23.06 12.47
N ILE A 369 6.47 23.50 13.51
CA ILE A 369 6.29 22.72 14.75
C ILE A 369 5.61 21.39 14.44
N ALA A 370 4.42 21.43 13.82
CA ALA A 370 3.69 20.23 13.45
C ALA A 370 4.45 19.36 12.45
N PHE A 371 5.19 19.98 11.53
CA PHE A 371 6.06 19.30 10.59
C PHE A 371 7.14 18.50 11.30
N ASP A 372 7.86 19.12 12.23
CA ASP A 372 8.97 18.48 12.96
C ASP A 372 8.47 17.41 13.92
N GLU A 373 7.31 17.59 14.55
CA GLU A 373 6.65 16.57 15.38
C GLU A 373 6.25 15.34 14.55
N ALA A 374 5.58 15.55 13.41
CA ALA A 374 5.21 14.48 12.51
C ALA A 374 6.44 13.77 11.92
N LEU A 375 7.48 14.52 11.56
CA LEU A 375 8.73 13.98 11.03
C LEU A 375 9.43 13.11 12.07
N LYS A 376 9.49 13.55 13.34
CA LYS A 376 10.07 12.77 14.44
C LYS A 376 9.30 11.45 14.63
N LYS A 377 7.98 11.49 14.73
CA LYS A 377 7.13 10.28 14.82
C LYS A 377 7.39 9.34 13.64
N THR A 378 7.53 9.90 12.44
CA THR A 378 7.81 9.12 11.22
C THR A 378 9.18 8.48 11.23
N ILE A 379 10.22 9.17 11.70
CA ILE A 379 11.57 8.62 11.83
C ILE A 379 11.54 7.40 12.77
N GLU A 380 10.86 7.52 13.91
CA GLU A 380 10.69 6.41 14.85
C GLU A 380 9.95 5.23 14.22
N TYR A 381 8.83 5.51 13.53
CA TYR A 381 8.06 4.51 12.78
C TYR A 381 8.91 3.80 11.72
N ASN A 382 9.60 4.56 10.87
CA ASN A 382 10.43 4.06 9.79
C ASN A 382 11.55 3.14 10.32
N ASN A 383 12.19 3.53 11.42
CA ASN A 383 13.21 2.72 12.08
C ASN A 383 12.66 1.34 12.51
N GLN A 384 11.40 1.25 12.93
CA GLN A 384 10.76 -0.04 13.23
C GLN A 384 10.43 -0.84 11.96
N ILE A 385 10.00 -0.18 10.89
CA ILE A 385 9.77 -0.84 9.59
C ILE A 385 11.06 -1.48 9.06
N LEU A 386 12.16 -0.72 9.06
CA LEU A 386 13.47 -1.19 8.60
C LEU A 386 13.96 -2.38 9.46
N LYS A 387 13.84 -2.30 10.79
CA LYS A 387 14.17 -3.42 11.70
C LYS A 387 13.34 -4.66 11.42
N ARG A 388 12.03 -4.51 11.23
CA ARG A 388 11.14 -5.64 10.92
C ARG A 388 11.52 -6.30 9.60
N ALA A 389 11.85 -5.52 8.59
CA ALA A 389 12.30 -6.04 7.30
C ALA A 389 13.64 -6.77 7.42
N ALA A 390 14.59 -6.23 8.20
CA ALA A 390 15.88 -6.88 8.48
C ALA A 390 15.69 -8.23 9.18
N VAL A 391 14.91 -8.28 10.28
CA VAL A 391 14.60 -9.52 11.01
C VAL A 391 13.90 -10.54 10.11
N HIS A 392 12.97 -10.10 9.26
CA HIS A 392 12.32 -11.00 8.30
C HIS A 392 13.31 -11.59 7.30
N GLY A 393 14.27 -10.77 6.83
CA GLY A 393 15.38 -11.22 5.99
C GLY A 393 16.25 -12.27 6.69
N GLU A 394 16.65 -12.02 7.93
CA GLU A 394 17.43 -12.97 8.75
C GLU A 394 16.69 -14.29 8.95
N ILE A 395 15.40 -14.25 9.32
CA ILE A 395 14.56 -15.46 9.47
C ILE A 395 14.50 -16.25 8.16
N LYS A 396 14.37 -15.57 7.02
CA LYS A 396 14.32 -16.22 5.70
C LYS A 396 15.65 -16.93 5.38
N GLN A 397 16.77 -16.28 5.64
CA GLN A 397 18.11 -16.85 5.43
C GLN A 397 18.38 -18.05 6.36
N GLN A 398 18.02 -17.93 7.64
CA GLN A 398 18.14 -19.02 8.60
C GLN A 398 17.27 -20.21 8.21
N LYS A 399 16.03 -19.97 7.77
CA LYS A 399 15.13 -21.01 7.27
C LYS A 399 15.70 -21.71 6.04
N GLN A 400 16.28 -20.96 5.10
CA GLN A 400 16.93 -21.54 3.92
C GLN A 400 18.11 -22.43 4.32
N SER A 401 18.98 -21.95 5.22
CA SER A 401 20.14 -22.71 5.72
C SER A 401 19.72 -23.99 6.46
N PHE A 402 18.69 -23.90 7.31
CA PHE A 402 18.12 -25.04 8.02
C PHE A 402 17.49 -26.06 7.06
N ASN A 403 16.72 -25.59 6.07
CA ASN A 403 16.13 -26.45 5.04
C ASN A 403 17.23 -27.17 4.26
N GLU A 404 18.30 -26.48 3.89
CA GLU A 404 19.43 -27.06 3.18
C GLU A 404 20.10 -28.18 4.00
N GLN A 405 20.45 -27.90 5.26
CA GLN A 405 21.10 -28.88 6.14
C GLN A 405 20.21 -30.10 6.39
N SER A 406 18.93 -29.86 6.68
CA SER A 406 17.95 -30.91 6.94
C SER A 406 17.75 -31.80 5.70
N LEU A 407 17.68 -31.20 4.51
CA LEU A 407 17.54 -31.93 3.26
C LEU A 407 18.79 -32.75 2.93
N ARG A 408 20.00 -32.21 3.14
CA ARG A 408 21.25 -32.97 2.96
C ARG A 408 21.32 -34.18 3.89
N ALA A 409 20.91 -34.04 5.15
CA ALA A 409 20.83 -35.14 6.09
C ALA A 409 19.82 -36.21 5.63
N ALA A 410 18.61 -35.78 5.25
CA ALA A 410 17.57 -36.67 4.73
C ALA A 410 18.01 -37.43 3.46
N ILE A 411 18.69 -36.76 2.51
CA ILE A 411 19.26 -37.41 1.33
C ILE A 411 20.31 -38.45 1.73
N SER A 412 21.20 -38.11 2.67
CA SER A 412 22.27 -39.00 3.12
C SER A 412 21.71 -40.26 3.80
N GLU A 413 20.68 -40.11 4.62
CA GLU A 413 20.00 -41.19 5.36
C GLU A 413 18.99 -41.97 4.50
N SER A 414 18.62 -41.45 3.33
CA SER A 414 17.65 -42.09 2.44
C SER A 414 18.08 -43.49 1.97
N PRO A 415 17.15 -44.36 1.59
CA PRO A 415 17.46 -45.69 1.06
C PRO A 415 17.98 -45.68 -0.39
N PHE A 416 18.14 -44.51 -1.01
CA PHE A 416 18.60 -44.39 -2.39
C PHE A 416 20.05 -44.84 -2.57
N ASP A 417 20.40 -45.25 -3.79
CA ASP A 417 21.78 -45.54 -4.16
C ASP A 417 22.64 -44.26 -4.21
N GLN A 418 23.96 -44.44 -4.33
CA GLN A 418 24.91 -43.32 -4.30
C GLN A 418 24.76 -42.37 -5.49
N ASP A 419 24.32 -42.84 -6.65
CA ASP A 419 24.16 -42.03 -7.84
C ASP A 419 22.96 -41.07 -7.66
N LEU A 420 21.82 -41.61 -7.23
CA LEU A 420 20.63 -40.80 -6.92
C LEU A 420 20.91 -39.80 -5.79
N LYS A 421 21.61 -40.22 -4.73
CA LYS A 421 22.01 -39.32 -3.64
C LYS A 421 22.89 -38.18 -4.14
N SER A 422 23.86 -38.49 -5.00
CA SER A 422 24.76 -37.49 -5.58
C SER A 422 23.99 -36.49 -6.44
N ASN A 423 23.05 -36.95 -7.25
CA ASN A 423 22.22 -36.08 -8.09
C ASN A 423 21.33 -35.15 -7.25
N PHE A 424 20.68 -35.66 -6.20
CA PHE A 424 19.90 -34.80 -5.29
C PHE A 424 20.79 -33.79 -4.57
N LEU A 425 21.97 -34.19 -4.06
CA LEU A 425 22.91 -33.27 -3.42
C LEU A 425 23.42 -32.18 -4.37
N GLN A 426 23.60 -32.49 -5.65
CA GLN A 426 23.93 -31.51 -6.67
C GLN A 426 22.78 -30.50 -6.87
N GLN A 427 21.53 -30.97 -6.88
CA GLN A 427 20.38 -30.08 -6.93
C GLN A 427 20.28 -29.17 -5.70
N VAL A 428 20.58 -29.65 -4.49
CA VAL A 428 20.59 -28.82 -3.28
C VAL A 428 21.53 -27.62 -3.45
N ASN A 429 22.69 -27.80 -4.08
CA ASN A 429 23.64 -26.71 -4.36
C ASN A 429 23.09 -25.67 -5.34
N SER A 430 22.12 -26.04 -6.17
CA SER A 430 21.61 -25.21 -7.27
C SER A 430 20.28 -24.53 -6.89
N ASN A 431 19.36 -25.27 -6.30
CA ASN A 431 18.04 -24.79 -5.87
C ASN A 431 17.48 -25.71 -4.76
N VAL A 432 17.59 -25.28 -3.51
CA VAL A 432 17.16 -26.05 -2.33
C VAL A 432 15.66 -26.38 -2.35
N GLU A 433 14.80 -25.45 -2.77
CA GLU A 433 13.34 -25.66 -2.74
C GLU A 433 12.89 -26.65 -3.83
N ASN A 434 13.46 -26.54 -5.04
CA ASN A 434 13.21 -27.54 -6.09
C ASN A 434 13.76 -28.92 -5.69
N ALA A 435 14.99 -28.97 -5.16
CA ALA A 435 15.61 -30.20 -4.69
C ALA A 435 14.76 -30.87 -3.59
N LYS A 436 14.25 -30.09 -2.64
CA LYS A 436 13.36 -30.57 -1.58
C LYS A 436 12.09 -31.17 -2.16
N THR A 437 11.46 -30.48 -3.10
CA THR A 437 10.22 -30.94 -3.74
C THR A 437 10.44 -32.25 -4.50
N CYS A 438 11.53 -32.32 -5.30
CA CYS A 438 11.90 -33.52 -6.03
C CYS A 438 12.20 -34.70 -5.09
N PHE A 439 12.94 -34.45 -4.00
CA PHE A 439 13.28 -35.46 -3.00
C PHE A 439 12.05 -35.97 -2.25
N ASP A 440 11.18 -35.09 -1.77
CA ASP A 440 9.93 -35.46 -1.06
C ASP A 440 9.00 -36.30 -1.95
N LEU A 441 8.99 -36.05 -3.26
CA LEU A 441 8.24 -36.86 -4.23
C LEU A 441 8.92 -38.21 -4.47
N ALA A 442 10.23 -38.23 -4.62
CA ALA A 442 11.00 -39.46 -4.80
C ALA A 442 10.87 -40.39 -3.59
N ASP A 443 10.94 -39.87 -2.37
CA ASP A 443 10.79 -40.63 -1.13
C ASP A 443 9.40 -41.26 -0.99
N LYS A 444 8.34 -40.53 -1.40
CA LYS A 444 6.97 -41.07 -1.47
C LYS A 444 6.83 -42.18 -2.51
N LEU A 445 7.44 -42.02 -3.68
CA LEU A 445 7.43 -43.05 -4.73
C LEU A 445 8.17 -44.30 -4.27
N HIS A 446 9.32 -44.13 -3.62
CA HIS A 446 10.07 -45.25 -3.03
C HIS A 446 9.26 -45.97 -1.94
N SER A 447 8.62 -45.21 -1.06
CA SER A 447 7.71 -45.75 -0.04
C SER A 447 6.56 -46.54 -0.66
N LEU A 448 5.99 -46.06 -1.78
CA LEU A 448 4.94 -46.76 -2.52
C LEU A 448 5.43 -48.09 -3.10
N ILE A 449 6.66 -48.13 -3.65
CA ILE A 449 7.30 -49.38 -4.11
C ILE A 449 7.40 -50.37 -2.95
N ALA A 450 7.93 -49.93 -1.80
CA ALA A 450 8.13 -50.78 -0.62
C ALA A 450 6.81 -51.33 -0.07
N VAL A 451 5.78 -50.50 0.09
CA VAL A 451 4.44 -50.91 0.54
C VAL A 451 3.82 -51.92 -0.42
N ASN A 452 3.92 -51.68 -1.73
CA ASN A 452 3.38 -52.61 -2.72
C ASN A 452 4.15 -53.95 -2.72
N LYS A 453 5.48 -53.93 -2.54
CA LYS A 453 6.30 -55.13 -2.41
C LYS A 453 5.88 -55.99 -1.22
N ALA A 454 5.68 -55.38 -0.07
CA ALA A 454 5.21 -56.06 1.14
C ALA A 454 3.81 -56.68 0.93
N ARG A 455 2.89 -55.94 0.30
CA ARG A 455 1.54 -56.42 -0.03
C ARG A 455 1.58 -57.63 -0.96
N VAL A 456 2.28 -57.54 -2.08
CA VAL A 456 2.37 -58.63 -3.09
C VAL A 456 3.04 -59.87 -2.52
N SER A 457 4.01 -59.71 -1.61
CA SER A 457 4.65 -60.84 -0.91
C SER A 457 3.69 -61.61 0.02
N GLY A 458 2.56 -61.01 0.40
CA GLY A 458 1.53 -61.64 1.22
C GLY A 458 0.34 -62.26 0.45
N GLU A 459 0.31 -62.21 -0.88
CA GLU A 459 -0.81 -62.71 -1.70
C GLU A 459 -0.67 -64.21 -2.06
N TYR A 460 -1.78 -64.98 -2.03
CA TYR A 460 -1.80 -66.43 -2.36
C TYR A 460 -1.66 -66.73 -3.87
N PHE A 461 -1.13 -67.93 -4.19
CA PHE A 461 -0.51 -68.38 -5.46
C PHE A 461 -1.13 -67.97 -6.83
N SER A 462 -2.44 -67.82 -6.99
CA SER A 462 -3.03 -67.43 -8.29
C SER A 462 -3.06 -65.91 -8.52
N VAL A 463 -3.33 -65.14 -7.46
CA VAL A 463 -3.25 -63.67 -7.43
C VAL A 463 -1.79 -63.22 -7.49
N TYR A 464 -0.89 -64.03 -6.90
CA TYR A 464 0.55 -63.81 -6.86
C TYR A 464 1.20 -63.57 -8.25
N ARG A 465 0.80 -64.29 -9.31
CA ARG A 465 1.43 -64.12 -10.64
C ARG A 465 1.14 -62.76 -11.28
N GLN A 466 -0.11 -62.28 -11.18
CA GLN A 466 -0.48 -60.97 -11.71
C GLN A 466 -0.01 -59.84 -10.79
N GLY A 467 -0.06 -60.04 -9.47
CA GLY A 467 0.48 -59.11 -8.48
C GLY A 467 1.98 -58.89 -8.65
N ALA A 468 2.76 -59.94 -8.82
CA ALA A 468 4.21 -59.87 -9.06
C ALA A 468 4.54 -59.15 -10.38
N SER A 469 3.84 -59.48 -11.47
CA SER A 469 4.04 -58.82 -12.77
C SER A 469 3.69 -57.33 -12.71
N ARG A 470 2.60 -56.97 -12.00
CA ARG A 470 2.19 -55.58 -11.76
C ARG A 470 3.22 -54.84 -10.90
N HIS A 471 3.75 -55.50 -9.86
CA HIS A 471 4.79 -54.91 -9.01
C HIS A 471 6.07 -54.63 -9.79
N GLN A 472 6.55 -55.59 -10.59
CA GLN A 472 7.72 -55.39 -11.44
C GLN A 472 7.54 -54.23 -12.43
N PHE A 473 6.35 -54.11 -13.04
CA PHE A 473 6.03 -52.98 -13.91
C PHE A 473 6.05 -51.64 -13.15
N LEU A 474 5.40 -51.59 -11.99
CA LEU A 474 5.37 -50.40 -11.13
C LEU A 474 6.78 -50.01 -10.69
N GLU A 475 7.52 -50.93 -10.08
CA GLU A 475 8.88 -50.72 -9.54
C GLU A 475 9.81 -50.18 -10.63
N LYS A 476 9.84 -50.84 -11.80
CA LYS A 476 10.65 -50.39 -12.93
C LYS A 476 10.37 -48.94 -13.32
N ASN A 477 9.10 -48.59 -13.51
CA ASN A 477 8.76 -47.24 -13.98
C ASN A 477 8.94 -46.18 -12.89
N LEU A 478 8.63 -46.50 -11.63
CA LEU A 478 8.81 -45.55 -10.53
C LEU A 478 10.29 -45.30 -10.22
N ILE A 479 11.17 -46.28 -10.40
CA ILE A 479 12.62 -46.06 -10.34
C ILE A 479 13.06 -45.07 -11.43
N GLU A 480 12.50 -45.15 -12.64
CA GLU A 480 12.78 -44.18 -13.71
C GLU A 480 12.29 -42.77 -13.33
N VAL A 481 11.08 -42.67 -12.78
CA VAL A 481 10.54 -41.39 -12.28
C VAL A 481 11.46 -40.80 -11.18
N ILE A 482 11.88 -41.63 -10.22
CA ILE A 482 12.81 -41.22 -9.15
C ILE A 482 14.13 -40.72 -9.74
N ARG A 483 14.64 -41.38 -10.79
CA ARG A 483 15.85 -40.95 -11.48
C ARG A 483 15.67 -39.59 -12.14
N GLU A 484 14.57 -39.35 -12.84
CA GLU A 484 14.27 -38.03 -13.43
C GLU A 484 14.09 -36.95 -12.37
N LEU A 485 13.42 -37.25 -11.26
CA LEU A 485 13.32 -36.36 -10.11
C LEU A 485 14.70 -36.06 -9.51
N SER A 486 15.62 -37.04 -9.48
CA SER A 486 17.00 -36.83 -9.01
C SER A 486 17.80 -35.88 -9.89
N HIS A 487 17.40 -35.65 -11.13
CA HIS A 487 17.98 -34.63 -12.02
C HIS A 487 17.20 -33.31 -12.04
N GLY A 488 16.08 -33.22 -11.32
CA GLY A 488 15.23 -32.02 -11.29
C GLY A 488 14.25 -31.92 -12.47
N ASN A 489 14.08 -33.00 -13.24
CA ASN A 489 13.27 -33.02 -14.46
C ASN A 489 11.78 -33.25 -14.16
N LEU A 490 11.13 -32.30 -13.48
CA LEU A 490 9.72 -32.39 -13.09
C LEU A 490 8.76 -32.72 -14.27
N PRO A 491 8.89 -32.10 -15.47
CA PRO A 491 7.99 -32.40 -16.60
C PRO A 491 8.16 -33.83 -17.16
N VAL A 492 9.39 -34.36 -17.15
CA VAL A 492 9.66 -35.73 -17.62
C VAL A 492 9.12 -36.73 -16.60
N ALA A 493 9.35 -36.48 -15.31
CA ALA A 493 8.79 -37.28 -14.22
C ALA A 493 7.25 -37.34 -14.30
N GLU A 494 6.58 -36.22 -14.62
CA GLU A 494 5.12 -36.17 -14.76
C GLU A 494 4.62 -37.07 -15.90
N LYS A 495 5.27 -36.99 -17.06
CA LYS A 495 4.94 -37.84 -18.22
C LYS A 495 5.15 -39.32 -17.92
N LEU A 496 6.22 -39.67 -17.20
CA LEU A 496 6.50 -41.04 -16.78
C LEU A 496 5.48 -41.56 -15.75
N ILE A 497 5.04 -40.71 -14.80
CA ILE A 497 3.95 -41.06 -13.88
C ILE A 497 2.65 -41.30 -14.65
N GLN A 498 2.28 -40.43 -15.58
CA GLN A 498 1.09 -40.63 -16.43
C GLN A 498 1.16 -41.94 -17.21
N SER A 499 2.29 -42.22 -17.86
CA SER A 499 2.49 -43.48 -18.58
C SER A 499 2.40 -44.71 -17.65
N THR A 500 2.82 -44.56 -16.39
CA THR A 500 2.73 -45.63 -15.38
C THR A 500 1.28 -45.85 -14.96
N VAL A 501 0.53 -44.78 -14.72
CA VAL A 501 -0.92 -44.81 -14.42
C VAL A 501 -1.68 -45.52 -15.55
N ASP A 502 -1.44 -45.14 -16.81
CA ASP A 502 -2.10 -45.73 -17.98
C ASP A 502 -1.73 -47.20 -18.18
N GLY A 503 -0.46 -47.56 -17.94
CA GLY A 503 0.03 -48.92 -18.01
C GLY A 503 -0.56 -49.83 -16.94
N LEU A 504 -0.69 -49.34 -15.70
CA LEU A 504 -1.34 -50.06 -14.61
C LEU A 504 -2.81 -50.35 -14.90
N GLY A 505 -3.51 -49.44 -15.57
CA GLY A 505 -4.91 -49.61 -15.99
C GLY A 505 -5.16 -50.82 -16.91
N LYS A 506 -4.11 -51.38 -17.55
CA LYS A 506 -4.20 -52.57 -18.41
C LYS A 506 -4.19 -53.89 -17.63
N PHE A 507 -3.82 -53.88 -16.34
CA PHE A 507 -3.85 -55.07 -15.50
C PHE A 507 -5.29 -55.34 -15.00
N LYS A 508 -5.77 -56.57 -15.18
CA LYS A 508 -7.10 -56.97 -14.70
C LYS A 508 -7.08 -57.12 -13.16
N SER A 509 -7.89 -56.36 -12.44
CA SER A 509 -8.22 -56.66 -11.04
C SER A 509 -9.35 -57.69 -11.03
N HIS A 510 -9.10 -58.91 -10.57
CA HIS A 510 -10.13 -59.94 -10.33
C HIS A 510 -10.37 -60.12 -8.83
N SER A 511 -10.48 -59.00 -8.10
CA SER A 511 -10.92 -59.01 -6.71
C SER A 511 -12.46 -59.02 -6.66
N LEU A 512 -13.02 -59.94 -5.86
CA LEU A 512 -14.45 -60.01 -5.53
C LEU A 512 -14.97 -58.77 -4.79
N PHE A 513 -14.09 -57.87 -4.33
CA PHE A 513 -14.42 -56.70 -3.50
C PHE A 513 -14.08 -55.34 -4.14
N GLY A 514 -13.75 -55.30 -5.43
CA GLY A 514 -13.59 -54.04 -6.18
C GLY A 514 -12.46 -54.05 -7.19
N SER A 515 -12.65 -53.36 -8.32
CA SER A 515 -11.72 -53.27 -9.45
C SER A 515 -10.56 -52.28 -9.26
N GLN A 516 -10.43 -51.65 -8.09
CA GLN A 516 -9.45 -50.57 -7.88
C GLN A 516 -8.06 -51.13 -7.56
N ILE A 517 -7.08 -50.72 -8.38
CA ILE A 517 -5.65 -50.95 -8.15
C ILE A 517 -5.21 -49.96 -7.05
N PRO A 518 -4.82 -50.42 -5.84
CA PRO A 518 -4.55 -49.53 -4.71
C PRO A 518 -3.47 -48.48 -4.98
N GLU A 519 -2.49 -48.81 -5.82
CA GLU A 519 -1.37 -47.92 -6.15
C GLU A 519 -1.81 -46.75 -7.05
N LEU A 520 -2.92 -46.90 -7.78
CA LEU A 520 -3.40 -45.91 -8.73
C LEU A 520 -3.82 -44.61 -8.03
N ALA A 521 -4.52 -44.72 -6.90
CA ALA A 521 -4.95 -43.55 -6.13
C ALA A 521 -3.76 -42.76 -5.56
N ALA A 522 -2.73 -43.46 -5.08
CA ALA A 522 -1.50 -42.84 -4.59
C ALA A 522 -0.74 -42.14 -5.72
N LEU A 523 -0.60 -42.77 -6.89
CA LEU A 523 0.07 -42.18 -8.06
C LEU A 523 -0.67 -40.97 -8.61
N VAL A 524 -2.00 -41.01 -8.70
CA VAL A 524 -2.81 -39.86 -9.14
C VAL A 524 -2.65 -38.69 -8.16
N SER A 525 -2.61 -38.95 -6.85
CA SER A 525 -2.35 -37.91 -5.83
C SER A 525 -0.96 -37.29 -5.98
N ILE A 526 0.08 -38.10 -6.21
CA ILE A 526 1.44 -37.63 -6.45
C ILE A 526 1.52 -36.82 -7.75
N GLN A 527 0.85 -37.28 -8.81
CA GLN A 527 0.78 -36.58 -10.09
C GLN A 527 0.12 -35.20 -9.97
N MET A 528 -1.01 -35.10 -9.25
CA MET A 528 -1.68 -33.83 -9.02
C MET A 528 -0.77 -32.83 -8.31
N ARG A 529 -0.04 -33.28 -7.28
CA ARG A 529 0.94 -32.43 -6.58
C ARG A 529 2.06 -31.97 -7.50
N LEU A 530 2.58 -32.86 -8.34
CA LEU A 530 3.63 -32.54 -9.30
C LEU A 530 3.18 -31.47 -10.31
N ARG A 531 1.95 -31.59 -10.84
CA ARG A 531 1.35 -30.56 -11.71
C ARG A 531 1.23 -29.20 -11.01
N THR A 532 0.75 -29.18 -9.76
CA THR A 532 0.64 -27.93 -9.00
C THR A 532 1.98 -27.22 -8.86
N VAL A 533 3.07 -27.97 -8.65
CA VAL A 533 4.43 -27.39 -8.58
C VAL A 533 4.84 -26.83 -9.93
N ILE A 534 4.70 -27.61 -11.01
CA ILE A 534 5.05 -27.18 -12.38
C ILE A 534 4.28 -25.91 -12.77
N ASP A 535 2.96 -25.87 -12.49
CA ASP A 535 2.12 -24.72 -12.77
C ASP A 535 2.54 -23.49 -11.97
N THR A 536 2.95 -23.68 -10.70
CA THR A 536 3.43 -22.60 -9.84
C THR A 536 4.76 -22.04 -10.34
N ASP A 537 5.71 -22.90 -10.72
CA ASP A 537 7.00 -22.49 -11.27
C ASP A 537 6.81 -21.72 -12.59
N HIS A 538 5.90 -22.18 -13.45
CA HIS A 538 5.56 -21.48 -14.68
C HIS A 538 4.94 -20.10 -14.41
N GLN A 539 4.06 -19.98 -13.41
CA GLN A 539 3.50 -18.70 -12.99
C GLN A 539 4.54 -17.76 -12.39
N MET A 540 5.49 -18.28 -11.60
CA MET A 540 6.59 -17.48 -11.05
C MET A 540 7.56 -17.00 -12.14
N GLU A 541 7.88 -17.83 -13.14
CA GLU A 541 8.66 -17.42 -14.30
C GLU A 541 7.98 -16.29 -15.06
N ILE A 542 6.65 -16.39 -15.31
CA ILE A 542 5.89 -15.34 -15.98
C ILE A 542 5.90 -14.04 -15.15
N GLY A 543 5.81 -14.14 -13.82
CA GLY A 543 5.84 -12.99 -12.92
C GLY A 543 7.19 -12.26 -12.85
N GLN A 544 8.29 -12.89 -13.30
CA GLN A 544 9.63 -12.28 -13.37
C GLN A 544 9.92 -11.62 -14.73
N LEU A 545 9.06 -11.83 -15.72
CA LEU A 545 9.21 -11.24 -17.05
C LEU A 545 8.69 -9.80 -17.04
N SER A 546 9.43 -8.90 -17.71
CA SER A 546 8.92 -7.55 -17.97
C SER A 546 7.67 -7.61 -18.87
N PRO A 547 6.77 -6.60 -18.83
CA PRO A 547 5.53 -6.62 -19.62
C PRO A 547 5.72 -6.90 -21.13
N SER A 548 6.84 -6.46 -21.71
CA SER A 548 7.20 -6.73 -23.11
C SER A 548 7.60 -8.19 -23.35
N GLN A 549 8.21 -8.84 -22.36
CA GLN A 549 8.60 -10.25 -22.40
C GLN A 549 7.40 -11.19 -22.14
N VAL A 550 6.47 -10.79 -21.28
CA VAL A 550 5.20 -11.53 -21.04
C VAL A 550 4.39 -11.64 -22.34
N HIS A 551 4.34 -10.59 -23.15
CA HIS A 551 3.58 -10.60 -24.40
C HIS A 551 4.20 -11.50 -25.48
N THR A 552 5.53 -11.63 -25.48
CA THR A 552 6.26 -12.49 -26.42
C THR A 552 6.10 -13.97 -26.05
N LYS A 553 6.20 -14.30 -24.74
CA LYS A 553 6.05 -15.68 -24.23
C LYS A 553 4.60 -16.18 -24.23
N ALA A 554 3.61 -15.30 -24.33
CA ALA A 554 2.19 -15.67 -24.47
C ALA A 554 1.77 -15.98 -25.93
N LEU A 555 2.64 -15.65 -26.90
CA LEU A 555 2.43 -15.93 -28.33
C LEU A 555 3.17 -17.19 -28.81
N GLU A 556 4.07 -17.72 -27.98
CA GLU A 556 4.74 -19.03 -28.11
C GLU A 556 3.94 -20.11 -27.37
#